data_AF-A0A3P7JLC2-F1
#
_entry.id   AF-A0A3P7JLC2-F1
#
_cell.length_a   1.000
_cell.length_b   1.000
_cell.length_c   1.000
_cell.angle_alpha   90.00
_cell.angle_beta   90.00
_cell.angle_gamma   90.00
#
_symmetry.space_group_name_H-M   'P 1'
#
loop_
_entity.id
_entity.type
_entity.pdbx_description
1 polymer ?
#
loop_
_entity_poly.entity_id
_entity_poly.type
_entity_poly.pdbx_seq_one_letter_code
_entity_poly.pdbx_strand_id
1 'polypeptide(L)'
;MGIEYYLKPNIKMLKKVTKTLPEKNFSDALITSAINCGTSFLSGFVIFSVLGYMSCKSGKPIDAVAQEGPGLVFVVYPEALATMPWAPGWSVLFFLMLMTLGLDSSFGGSEAIITALSDEFPIIKRNREIFIACLFSFYMIVGLAICSQGGILIMEWLIVYGTTWGLLIAVFCEVMVVAYIYGIHQFVRDLKEMLGFEPGFYWRICWMLLAPIFLLV
;
A
#
# COMPACT_ATOMS: atom_id res chain seq x y z
N MET A 1 12.14 2.20 -41.31
CA MET A 1 11.46 3.51 -41.32
C MET A 1 10.48 3.72 -40.15
N GLY A 2 9.86 2.67 -39.56
CA GLY A 2 8.97 2.82 -38.38
C GLY A 2 9.66 2.76 -37.00
N ILE A 3 10.79 2.05 -36.88
CA ILE A 3 11.50 1.86 -35.60
C ILE A 3 12.34 3.10 -35.19
N GLU A 4 12.80 3.91 -36.16
CA GLU A 4 13.47 5.19 -35.90
C GLU A 4 12.54 6.28 -35.35
N TYR A 5 11.22 6.16 -35.57
CA TYR A 5 10.24 7.09 -35.00
C TYR A 5 9.86 6.75 -33.55
N TYR A 6 10.04 5.49 -33.13
CA TYR A 6 9.78 5.04 -31.76
C TYR A 6 10.97 5.27 -30.81
N LEU A 7 12.19 5.36 -31.36
CA LEU A 7 13.43 5.43 -30.58
C LEU A 7 14.08 6.81 -30.49
N LYS A 8 13.48 7.88 -31.06
CA LYS A 8 14.01 9.24 -30.88
C LYS A 8 13.62 9.77 -29.50
N PRO A 9 14.55 9.86 -28.52
CA PRO A 9 14.21 10.32 -27.20
C PRO A 9 14.03 11.84 -27.26
N ASN A 10 12.79 12.30 -27.15
CA ASN A 10 12.49 13.72 -27.07
C ASN A 10 12.74 14.21 -25.63
N ILE A 11 14.01 14.46 -25.30
CA ILE A 11 14.48 14.90 -23.97
C ILE A 11 13.83 16.24 -23.54
N LYS A 12 13.20 16.97 -24.46
CA LYS A 12 12.41 18.18 -24.15
C LYS A 12 11.00 17.90 -23.61
N MET A 13 10.37 16.76 -23.92
CA MET A 13 9.10 16.34 -23.30
C MET A 13 9.31 15.82 -21.87
N LEU A 14 10.43 15.12 -21.61
CA LEU A 14 10.82 14.73 -20.24
C LEU A 14 11.15 15.94 -19.35
N LYS A 15 11.70 17.02 -19.92
CA LYS A 15 11.87 18.29 -19.19
C LYS A 15 10.58 19.08 -18.97
N LYS A 16 9.49 18.78 -19.69
CA LYS A 16 8.17 19.40 -19.50
C LYS A 16 7.27 18.63 -18.52
N VAL A 17 7.60 17.37 -18.23
CA VAL A 17 6.98 16.54 -17.18
C VAL A 17 7.64 16.75 -15.80
N THR A 18 8.74 17.53 -15.74
CA THR A 18 9.64 17.56 -14.56
C THR A 18 10.17 18.95 -14.20
N LYS A 19 9.36 20.00 -14.33
CA LYS A 19 9.64 21.36 -13.81
C LYS A 19 8.29 22.01 -13.53
N THR A 20 7.85 22.29 -12.31
CA THR A 20 8.50 22.70 -11.07
C THR A 20 7.63 22.22 -9.91
N LEU A 21 8.22 21.83 -8.78
CA LEU A 21 7.53 21.65 -7.49
C LEU A 21 6.66 22.89 -7.29
N PRO A 22 5.31 22.84 -7.48
CA PRO A 22 4.40 22.03 -6.69
C PRO A 22 3.18 21.42 -7.48
N GLU A 23 3.22 21.31 -8.82
CA GLU A 23 2.14 20.72 -9.65
C GLU A 23 2.04 19.18 -9.65
N LYS A 24 3.08 18.46 -9.19
CA LYS A 24 3.16 16.98 -9.32
C LYS A 24 2.24 16.20 -8.38
N ASN A 25 1.95 16.71 -7.19
CA ASN A 25 1.35 15.90 -6.11
C ASN A 25 -0.07 15.39 -6.44
N PHE A 26 -0.88 16.18 -7.16
CA PHE A 26 -2.25 15.79 -7.49
C PHE A 26 -2.32 14.72 -8.58
N SER A 27 -1.50 14.85 -9.63
CA SER A 27 -1.41 13.83 -10.69
C SER A 27 -0.80 12.54 -10.15
N ASP A 28 0.20 12.63 -9.29
CA ASP A 28 0.84 11.48 -8.67
C ASP A 28 -0.16 10.72 -7.77
N ALA A 29 -1.01 11.42 -7.02
CA ALA A 29 -2.08 10.81 -6.23
C ALA A 29 -3.10 10.04 -7.08
N LEU A 30 -3.53 10.62 -8.22
CA LEU A 30 -4.46 9.96 -9.14
C LEU A 30 -3.84 8.74 -9.82
N ILE A 31 -2.60 8.86 -10.32
CA ILE A 31 -1.90 7.76 -10.99
C ILE A 31 -1.63 6.63 -10.00
N THR A 32 -1.16 6.94 -8.79
CA THR A 32 -0.88 5.94 -7.76
C THR A 32 -2.15 5.19 -7.37
N SER A 33 -3.26 5.92 -7.16
CA SER A 33 -4.56 5.30 -6.86
C SER A 33 -5.05 4.40 -8.00
N ALA A 34 -4.92 4.86 -9.25
CA ALA A 34 -5.31 4.09 -10.43
C ALA A 34 -4.46 2.82 -10.62
N ILE A 35 -3.14 2.91 -10.41
CA ILE A 35 -2.23 1.76 -10.46
C ILE A 35 -2.55 0.77 -9.35
N ASN A 36 -2.81 1.24 -8.13
CA ASN A 36 -3.21 0.38 -7.01
C ASN A 36 -4.50 -0.40 -7.35
N CYS A 37 -5.57 0.31 -7.75
CA CYS A 37 -6.83 -0.32 -8.14
C CYS A 37 -6.67 -1.27 -9.33
N GLY A 38 -5.89 -0.89 -10.34
CA GLY A 38 -5.62 -1.72 -11.51
C GLY A 38 -4.84 -3.00 -11.15
N THR A 39 -3.88 -2.89 -10.24
CA THR A 39 -3.10 -4.03 -9.73
C THR A 39 -3.99 -4.98 -8.94
N SER A 40 -4.85 -4.46 -8.05
CA SER A 40 -5.83 -5.27 -7.31
C SER A 40 -6.85 -5.96 -8.23
N PHE A 41 -7.28 -5.27 -9.28
CA PHE A 41 -8.21 -5.86 -10.26
C PHE A 41 -7.54 -6.99 -11.06
N LEU A 42 -6.30 -6.79 -11.52
CA LEU A 42 -5.52 -7.80 -12.21
C LEU A 42 -5.18 -8.99 -11.30
N SER A 43 -4.80 -8.75 -10.05
CA SER A 43 -4.52 -9.81 -9.08
C SER A 43 -5.77 -10.64 -8.79
N GLY A 44 -6.95 -10.03 -8.78
CA GLY A 44 -8.24 -10.73 -8.72
C GLY A 44 -8.38 -11.80 -9.81
N PHE A 45 -8.12 -11.48 -11.08
CA PHE A 45 -8.15 -12.48 -12.15
C PHE A 45 -7.13 -13.60 -11.95
N VAL A 46 -5.92 -13.26 -11.50
CA VAL A 46 -4.88 -14.26 -11.22
C VAL A 46 -5.35 -15.20 -10.11
N ILE A 47 -5.89 -14.68 -9.00
CA ILE A 47 -6.43 -15.45 -7.88
C ILE A 47 -7.58 -16.37 -8.32
N PHE A 48 -8.61 -15.81 -8.93
CA PHE A 48 -9.77 -16.60 -9.31
C PHE A 48 -9.48 -17.62 -10.43
N SER A 49 -8.51 -17.37 -11.31
CA SER A 49 -8.10 -18.35 -12.32
C SER A 49 -7.42 -19.58 -11.70
N VAL A 50 -6.54 -19.37 -10.71
CA VAL A 50 -5.85 -20.46 -10.00
C VAL A 50 -6.83 -21.23 -9.11
N LEU A 51 -7.73 -20.53 -8.43
CA LEU A 51 -8.80 -21.15 -7.63
C LEU A 51 -9.76 -21.97 -8.50
N GLY A 52 -10.16 -21.45 -9.67
CA GLY A 52 -11.00 -22.18 -10.62
C GLY A 52 -10.32 -23.44 -11.14
N TYR A 53 -9.02 -23.35 -11.47
CA TYR A 53 -8.23 -24.53 -11.84
C TYR A 53 -8.17 -25.57 -10.72
N MET A 54 -7.96 -25.15 -9.48
CA MET A 54 -7.94 -26.04 -8.31
C MET A 54 -9.29 -26.68 -8.03
N SER A 55 -10.39 -25.93 -8.16
CA SER A 55 -11.75 -26.45 -8.00
C SER A 55 -12.02 -27.57 -9.01
N CYS A 56 -11.70 -27.35 -10.29
CA CYS A 56 -11.85 -28.37 -11.34
C CYS A 56 -11.00 -29.62 -11.08
N LYS A 57 -9.75 -29.43 -10.60
CA LYS A 57 -8.81 -30.54 -10.40
C LYS A 57 -9.12 -31.38 -9.16
N SER A 58 -9.50 -30.73 -8.07
CA SER A 58 -9.78 -31.39 -6.79
C SER A 58 -11.24 -31.84 -6.67
N GLY A 59 -12.11 -31.48 -7.62
CA GLY A 59 -13.54 -31.78 -7.60
C GLY A 59 -14.29 -31.11 -6.45
N LYS A 60 -13.69 -30.09 -5.83
CA LYS A 60 -14.25 -29.35 -4.69
C LYS A 60 -14.91 -28.06 -5.20
N PRO A 61 -16.00 -27.60 -4.58
CA PRO A 61 -16.61 -26.33 -4.96
C PRO A 61 -15.68 -25.16 -4.61
N ILE A 62 -15.83 -24.03 -5.31
CA ILE A 62 -14.87 -22.92 -5.26
C ILE A 62 -14.78 -22.25 -3.89
N ASP A 63 -15.88 -22.21 -3.15
CA ASP A 63 -15.98 -21.75 -1.76
C ASP A 63 -15.12 -22.58 -0.80
N ALA A 64 -14.95 -23.88 -1.07
CA ALA A 64 -14.09 -24.74 -0.26
C ALA A 64 -12.59 -24.52 -0.49
N VAL A 65 -12.21 -23.90 -1.62
CA VAL A 65 -10.80 -23.57 -1.95
C VAL A 65 -10.48 -22.08 -1.79
N ALA A 66 -11.49 -21.21 -1.84
CA ALA A 66 -11.37 -19.77 -1.65
C ALA A 66 -11.35 -19.41 -0.16
N GLN A 67 -10.26 -19.76 0.53
CA GLN A 67 -10.01 -19.26 1.89
C GLN A 67 -9.52 -17.82 1.83
N GLU A 68 -9.89 -16.97 2.78
CA GLU A 68 -9.34 -15.63 2.92
C GLU A 68 -8.08 -15.63 3.81
N GLY A 69 -7.28 -14.58 3.71
CA GLY A 69 -6.09 -14.39 4.56
C GLY A 69 -4.88 -15.25 4.14
N PRO A 70 -3.92 -15.47 5.06
CA PRO A 70 -2.63 -16.08 4.72
C PRO A 70 -2.76 -17.54 4.22
N GLY A 71 -3.82 -18.26 4.60
CA GLY A 71 -4.07 -19.63 4.15
C GLY A 71 -4.21 -19.76 2.63
N LEU A 72 -4.81 -18.77 1.97
CA LEU A 72 -4.93 -18.72 0.51
C LEU A 72 -3.55 -18.81 -0.16
N VAL A 73 -2.66 -17.94 0.29
CA VAL A 73 -1.36 -17.68 -0.31
C VAL A 73 -0.33 -18.74 0.09
N PHE A 74 -0.40 -19.28 1.30
CA PHE A 74 0.59 -20.22 1.83
C PHE A 74 0.17 -21.70 1.78
N VAL A 75 -1.09 -22.00 1.46
CA VAL A 75 -1.59 -23.39 1.33
C VAL A 75 -2.15 -23.65 -0.05
N VAL A 76 -3.22 -22.95 -0.43
CA VAL A 76 -3.98 -23.24 -1.66
C VAL A 76 -3.16 -22.95 -2.92
N TYR A 77 -2.44 -21.84 -2.93
CA TYR A 77 -1.60 -21.46 -4.07
C TYR A 77 -0.42 -22.41 -4.29
N PRO A 78 0.41 -22.73 -3.27
CA PRO A 78 1.48 -23.72 -3.44
C PRO A 78 0.98 -25.09 -3.89
N GLU A 79 -0.20 -25.53 -3.39
CA GLU A 79 -0.84 -26.77 -3.85
C GLU A 79 -1.15 -26.71 -5.36
N ALA A 80 -1.68 -25.59 -5.85
CA ALA A 80 -1.94 -25.40 -7.28
C ALA A 80 -0.66 -25.40 -8.11
N LEU A 81 0.34 -24.62 -7.69
CA LEU A 81 1.62 -24.45 -8.37
C LEU A 81 2.39 -25.77 -8.45
N ALA A 82 2.33 -26.61 -7.41
CA ALA A 82 2.96 -27.92 -7.38
C ALA A 82 2.48 -28.85 -8.50
N THR A 83 1.29 -28.58 -9.06
CA THR A 83 0.73 -29.39 -10.13
C THR A 83 1.00 -28.87 -11.55
N MET A 84 1.61 -27.70 -11.67
CA MET A 84 1.96 -27.11 -12.97
C MET A 84 3.27 -27.69 -13.50
N PRO A 85 3.44 -27.76 -14.84
CA PRO A 85 4.75 -28.05 -15.40
C PRO A 85 5.75 -26.97 -14.97
N TRP A 86 6.98 -27.37 -14.63
CA TRP A 86 8.01 -26.46 -14.11
C TRP A 86 7.64 -25.78 -12.77
N ALA A 87 6.90 -26.49 -11.90
CA ALA A 87 6.48 -26.03 -10.58
C ALA A 87 7.54 -25.27 -9.75
N PRO A 88 8.82 -25.70 -9.66
CA PRO A 88 9.81 -24.99 -8.84
C PRO A 88 9.99 -23.52 -9.24
N GLY A 89 9.96 -23.22 -10.54
CA GLY A 89 10.18 -21.86 -11.00
C GLY A 89 8.97 -20.95 -10.80
N TRP A 90 7.75 -21.49 -10.95
CA TRP A 90 6.53 -20.75 -10.60
C TRP A 90 6.45 -20.44 -9.10
N SER A 91 6.84 -21.39 -8.25
CA SER A 91 6.90 -21.18 -6.80
C SER A 91 7.89 -20.07 -6.42
N VAL A 92 9.09 -20.04 -7.03
CA VAL A 92 10.08 -18.98 -6.77
C VAL A 92 9.52 -17.61 -7.17
N LEU A 93 8.92 -17.49 -8.37
CA LEU A 93 8.33 -16.22 -8.83
C LEU A 93 7.20 -15.76 -7.91
N PHE A 94 6.34 -16.68 -7.48
CA PHE A 94 5.23 -16.38 -6.59
C PHE A 94 5.69 -15.90 -5.21
N PHE A 95 6.62 -16.60 -4.56
CA PHE A 95 7.12 -16.17 -3.26
C PHE A 95 8.00 -14.91 -3.33
N LEU A 96 8.74 -14.70 -4.43
CA LEU A 96 9.47 -13.47 -4.65
C LEU A 96 8.52 -12.27 -4.83
N MET A 97 7.41 -12.47 -5.55
CA MET A 97 6.35 -11.46 -5.65
C MET A 97 5.77 -11.12 -4.27
N LEU A 98 5.43 -12.11 -3.44
CA LEU A 98 4.92 -11.86 -2.08
C LEU A 98 5.94 -11.13 -1.21
N MET A 99 7.21 -11.51 -1.30
CA MET A 99 8.30 -10.86 -0.57
C MET A 99 8.45 -9.39 -0.98
N THR A 100 8.46 -9.09 -2.27
CA THR A 100 8.58 -7.71 -2.77
C THR A 100 7.38 -6.84 -2.39
N LEU A 101 6.15 -7.38 -2.49
CA LEU A 101 4.93 -6.68 -2.03
C LEU A 101 4.98 -6.32 -0.53
N GLY A 102 5.48 -7.24 0.31
CA GLY A 102 5.61 -7.02 1.75
C GLY A 102 6.75 -6.05 2.12
N LEU A 103 7.88 -6.13 1.41
CA LEU A 103 9.07 -5.30 1.68
C LEU A 103 8.81 -3.82 1.37
N ASP A 104 8.26 -3.50 0.19
CA ASP A 104 8.01 -2.11 -0.19
C ASP A 104 7.04 -1.42 0.78
N SER A 105 6.00 -2.14 1.20
CA SER A 105 5.02 -1.64 2.18
C SER A 105 5.66 -1.41 3.55
N SER A 106 6.54 -2.32 3.99
CA SER A 106 7.23 -2.25 5.29
C SER A 106 8.24 -1.10 5.34
N PHE A 107 8.91 -0.81 4.22
CA PHE A 107 9.78 0.36 4.10
C PHE A 107 8.99 1.67 4.23
N GLY A 108 7.83 1.77 3.57
CA GLY A 108 6.96 2.96 3.71
C GLY A 108 6.52 3.21 5.15
N GLY A 109 6.06 2.17 5.85
CA GLY A 109 5.62 2.28 7.24
C GLY A 109 6.76 2.64 8.21
N SER A 110 7.92 2.00 8.05
CA SER A 110 9.09 2.29 8.90
C SER A 110 9.64 3.69 8.65
N GLU A 111 9.73 4.12 7.39
CA GLU A 111 10.20 5.46 7.03
C GLU A 111 9.26 6.53 7.59
N ALA A 112 7.94 6.32 7.60
CA ALA A 112 7.00 7.27 8.22
C ALA A 112 7.33 7.52 9.70
N ILE A 113 7.66 6.48 10.47
CA ILE A 113 8.06 6.60 11.88
C ILE A 113 9.42 7.31 12.00
N ILE A 114 10.40 6.89 11.19
CA ILE A 114 11.75 7.46 11.21
C ILE A 114 11.71 8.95 10.87
N THR A 115 10.97 9.35 9.84
CA THR A 115 10.82 10.73 9.41
C THR A 115 10.11 11.55 10.47
N ALA A 116 8.95 11.10 10.97
CA ALA A 116 8.19 11.83 11.99
C ALA A 116 9.02 12.11 13.25
N LEU A 117 9.74 11.10 13.76
CA LEU A 117 10.59 11.26 14.95
C LEU A 117 11.86 12.07 14.67
N SER A 118 12.41 12.01 13.45
CA SER A 118 13.57 12.82 13.08
C SER A 118 13.21 14.30 12.93
N ASP A 119 11.99 14.61 12.48
CA ASP A 119 11.54 15.99 12.33
C ASP A 119 11.20 16.63 13.68
N GLU A 120 10.66 15.86 14.62
CA GLU A 120 10.37 16.34 15.98
C GLU A 120 11.63 16.41 16.86
N PHE A 121 12.53 15.41 16.78
CA PHE A 121 13.69 15.30 17.65
C PHE A 121 15.02 15.43 16.87
N PRO A 122 15.73 16.58 16.98
CA PRO A 122 16.96 16.81 16.22
C PRO A 122 18.11 15.86 16.61
N ILE A 123 18.06 15.27 17.81
CA ILE A 123 19.02 14.24 18.25
C ILE A 123 18.87 12.96 17.42
N ILE A 124 17.63 12.55 17.12
CA ILE A 124 17.33 11.38 16.28
C ILE A 124 17.80 11.65 14.86
N LYS A 125 17.50 12.84 14.32
CA LYS A 125 17.95 13.25 12.99
C LYS A 125 19.47 13.20 12.83
N ARG A 126 20.22 13.67 13.82
CA ARG A 126 21.70 13.66 13.81
C ARG A 126 22.27 12.24 13.88
N ASN A 127 21.60 11.35 14.62
CA ASN A 127 22.02 9.97 14.87
C ASN A 127 21.10 8.95 14.18
N ARG A 128 20.61 9.27 12.97
CA ARG A 128 19.55 8.52 12.30
C ARG A 128 19.89 7.03 12.14
N GLU A 129 21.12 6.71 11.75
CA GLU A 129 21.57 5.32 11.55
C GLU A 129 21.49 4.50 12.84
N ILE A 130 21.92 5.08 13.97
CA ILE A 130 21.85 4.45 15.30
C ILE A 130 20.38 4.24 15.69
N PHE A 131 19.53 5.24 15.46
CA PHE A 131 18.10 5.13 15.73
C PHE A 131 17.44 4.00 14.92
N ILE A 132 17.73 3.92 13.63
CA ILE A 132 17.24 2.86 12.74
C ILE A 132 17.69 1.49 13.23
N ALA A 133 18.96 1.33 13.59
CA ALA A 133 19.49 0.08 14.13
C ALA A 133 18.78 -0.32 15.43
N CYS A 134 18.54 0.62 16.34
CA CYS A 134 17.79 0.39 17.58
C CYS A 134 16.32 0.01 17.30
N LEU A 135 15.66 0.72 16.37
CA LEU A 135 14.27 0.48 16.00
C LEU A 135 14.09 -0.92 15.41
N PHE A 136 14.92 -1.33 14.45
CA PHE A 136 14.84 -2.67 13.86
C PHE A 136 15.27 -3.77 14.84
N SER A 137 16.22 -3.48 15.74
CA SER A 137 16.55 -4.42 16.82
C SER A 137 15.35 -4.64 17.75
N PHE A 138 14.62 -3.57 18.09
CA PHE A 138 13.38 -3.66 18.85
C PHE A 138 12.29 -4.44 18.10
N TYR A 139 12.07 -4.17 16.80
CA TYR A 139 11.15 -4.93 15.97
C TYR A 139 11.51 -6.42 15.91
N MET A 140 12.79 -6.76 15.83
CA MET A 140 13.24 -8.15 15.83
C MET A 140 12.92 -8.84 17.16
N ILE A 141 13.17 -8.19 18.29
CA ILE A 141 12.88 -8.75 19.63
C ILE A 141 11.38 -9.00 19.80
N VAL A 142 10.53 -8.04 19.43
CA VAL A 142 9.08 -8.20 19.50
C VAL A 142 8.60 -9.25 18.49
N GLY A 143 9.18 -9.24 17.28
CA GLY A 143 8.87 -10.18 16.20
C GLY A 143 9.15 -11.64 16.56
N LEU A 144 10.11 -11.92 17.45
CA LEU A 144 10.36 -13.28 17.95
C LEU A 144 9.12 -13.90 18.61
N ALA A 145 8.22 -13.11 19.21
CA ALA A 145 6.97 -13.60 19.75
C ALA A 145 6.06 -14.16 18.64
N ILE A 146 6.04 -13.51 17.48
CA ILE A 146 5.27 -13.92 16.29
C ILE A 146 5.91 -15.14 15.60
N CYS A 147 7.22 -15.38 15.80
CA CYS A 147 7.90 -16.58 15.32
C CYS A 147 7.69 -17.83 16.21
N SER A 148 6.96 -17.72 17.33
CA SER A 148 6.66 -18.85 18.21
C SER A 148 5.64 -19.81 17.59
N GLN A 149 5.47 -21.01 18.17
CA GLN A 149 4.49 -22.01 17.69
C GLN A 149 3.04 -21.49 17.68
N GLY A 150 2.71 -20.55 18.58
CA GLY A 150 1.41 -19.87 18.65
C GLY A 150 1.38 -18.51 17.93
N GLY A 151 2.42 -18.18 17.16
CA GLY A 151 2.63 -16.86 16.59
C GLY A 151 1.52 -16.38 15.66
N ILE A 152 0.82 -17.29 14.97
CA ILE A 152 -0.31 -16.94 14.12
C ILE A 152 -1.44 -16.26 14.90
N LEU A 153 -1.70 -16.68 16.14
CA LEU A 153 -2.72 -16.08 17.00
C LEU A 153 -2.31 -14.68 17.44
N ILE A 154 -1.03 -14.49 17.76
CA ILE A 154 -0.47 -13.18 18.12
C ILE A 154 -0.55 -12.23 16.93
N MET A 155 -0.19 -12.71 15.73
CA MET A 155 -0.27 -11.94 14.50
C MET A 155 -1.70 -11.50 14.20
N GLU A 156 -2.67 -12.41 14.28
CA GLU A 156 -4.08 -12.09 14.04
C GLU A 156 -4.60 -11.06 15.05
N TRP A 157 -4.24 -11.21 16.33
CA TRP A 157 -4.57 -10.25 17.37
C TRP A 157 -3.99 -8.86 17.08
N LEU A 158 -2.72 -8.77 16.66
CA LEU A 158 -2.06 -7.52 16.30
C LEU A 158 -2.71 -6.85 15.07
N ILE A 159 -3.13 -7.62 14.07
CA ILE A 159 -3.78 -7.07 12.87
C ILE A 159 -5.14 -6.46 13.24
N VAL A 160 -5.97 -7.23 13.96
CA VAL A 160 -7.34 -6.82 14.28
C VAL A 160 -7.35 -5.66 15.27
N TYR A 161 -6.60 -5.77 16.37
CA TYR A 161 -6.66 -4.78 17.46
C TYR A 161 -5.58 -3.71 17.38
N GLY A 162 -4.40 -4.03 16.81
CA GLY A 162 -3.27 -3.11 16.76
C GLY A 162 -3.35 -2.08 15.64
N THR A 163 -3.85 -2.47 14.45
CA THR A 163 -3.83 -1.58 13.27
C THR A 163 -5.22 -1.12 12.85
N THR A 164 -6.18 -2.04 12.74
CA THR A 164 -7.46 -1.76 12.06
C THR A 164 -8.25 -0.62 12.73
N TRP A 165 -8.56 -0.75 14.02
CA TRP A 165 -9.33 0.27 14.74
C TRP A 165 -8.57 1.58 14.97
N GLY A 166 -7.27 1.48 15.25
CA GLY A 166 -6.41 2.64 15.48
C GLY A 166 -6.30 3.53 14.23
N LEU A 167 -6.11 2.91 13.07
CA LEU A 167 -6.01 3.63 11.79
C LEU A 167 -7.32 4.32 11.42
N LEU A 168 -8.47 3.63 11.57
CA LEU A 168 -9.77 4.21 11.25
C LEU A 168 -10.07 5.47 12.08
N ILE A 169 -9.84 5.41 13.40
CA ILE A 169 -10.04 6.54 14.29
C ILE A 169 -9.06 7.68 13.97
N ALA A 170 -7.79 7.35 13.70
CA ALA A 170 -6.78 8.35 13.34
C ALA A 170 -7.15 9.12 12.07
N VAL A 171 -7.48 8.41 10.99
CA VAL A 171 -7.86 9.04 9.70
C VAL A 171 -9.17 9.82 9.85
N PHE A 172 -10.13 9.34 10.63
CA PHE A 172 -11.36 10.10 10.92
C PHE A 172 -11.04 11.43 11.61
N CYS A 173 -10.21 11.40 12.65
CA CYS A 173 -9.77 12.61 13.34
C CYS A 173 -9.00 13.56 12.41
N GLU A 174 -8.10 13.06 11.58
CA GLU A 174 -7.36 13.88 10.60
C GLU A 174 -8.31 14.59 9.62
N VAL A 175 -9.28 13.87 9.05
CA VAL A 175 -10.26 14.46 8.14
C VAL A 175 -11.11 15.51 8.86
N MET A 176 -11.54 15.25 10.09
CA MET A 176 -12.31 16.22 10.89
C MET A 176 -11.50 17.48 11.21
N VAL A 177 -10.23 17.33 11.58
CA VAL A 177 -9.32 18.44 11.85
C VAL A 177 -9.10 19.27 10.58
N VAL A 178 -8.80 18.64 9.44
CA VAL A 178 -8.53 19.36 8.19
C VAL A 178 -9.80 20.03 7.63
N ALA A 179 -10.92 19.32 7.59
CA ALA A 179 -12.13 19.83 6.95
C ALA A 179 -12.87 20.88 7.80
N TYR A 180 -12.93 20.70 9.13
CA TYR A 180 -13.77 21.51 10.01
C TYR A 180 -13.00 22.45 10.95
N ILE A 181 -11.87 22.02 11.52
CA ILE A 181 -11.11 22.85 12.48
C ILE A 181 -10.16 23.79 11.74
N TYR A 182 -9.33 23.27 10.85
CA TYR A 182 -8.47 24.06 9.97
C TYR A 182 -9.30 24.80 8.92
N GLY A 183 -10.37 24.15 8.45
CA GLY A 183 -11.36 24.72 7.55
C GLY A 183 -11.06 24.46 6.09
N ILE A 184 -12.03 23.90 5.38
CA ILE A 184 -11.93 23.53 3.97
C ILE A 184 -11.50 24.70 3.05
N HIS A 185 -11.92 25.92 3.36
CA HIS A 185 -11.61 27.09 2.54
C HIS A 185 -10.13 27.47 2.64
N GLN A 186 -9.56 27.34 3.83
CA GLN A 186 -8.13 27.57 4.06
C GLN A 186 -7.33 26.49 3.34
N PHE A 187 -7.68 25.22 3.57
CA PHE A 187 -7.01 24.09 2.94
C PHE A 187 -6.99 24.18 1.41
N VAL A 188 -8.11 24.55 0.79
CA VAL A 188 -8.19 24.71 -0.67
C VAL A 188 -7.36 25.90 -1.16
N ARG A 189 -7.25 26.98 -0.37
CA ARG A 189 -6.37 28.10 -0.71
C ARG A 189 -4.91 27.68 -0.71
N ASP A 190 -4.49 26.91 0.30
CA ASP A 190 -3.11 26.44 0.38
C ASP A 190 -2.81 25.44 -0.75
N LEU A 191 -3.76 24.57 -1.09
CA LEU A 191 -3.66 23.71 -2.26
C LEU A 191 -3.58 24.49 -3.57
N LYS A 192 -4.22 25.66 -3.69
CA LYS A 192 -4.08 26.53 -4.86
C LYS A 192 -2.68 27.13 -4.95
N GLU A 193 -2.12 27.56 -3.83
CA GLU A 193 -0.77 28.12 -3.76
C GLU A 193 0.30 27.07 -4.10
N MET A 194 0.07 25.81 -3.71
CA MET A 194 0.92 24.69 -4.08
C MET A 194 0.66 24.23 -5.52
N LEU A 195 -0.54 23.80 -5.87
CA LEU A 195 -0.80 23.14 -7.15
C LEU A 195 -0.92 24.12 -8.32
N GLY A 196 -1.05 25.43 -8.07
CA GLY A 196 -1.33 26.44 -9.09
C GLY A 196 -2.78 26.46 -9.59
N PHE A 197 -3.63 25.53 -9.15
CA PHE A 197 -5.05 25.46 -9.46
C PHE A 197 -5.87 25.13 -8.21
N GLU A 198 -7.14 25.54 -8.18
CA GLU A 198 -8.05 25.18 -7.08
C GLU A 198 -8.68 23.79 -7.32
N PRO A 199 -8.60 22.87 -6.34
CA PRO A 199 -9.41 21.67 -6.34
C PRO A 199 -10.90 21.99 -6.51
N GLY A 200 -11.53 21.28 -7.45
CA GLY A 200 -12.93 21.47 -7.79
C GLY A 200 -13.90 21.08 -6.66
N PHE A 201 -15.17 21.43 -6.83
CA PHE A 201 -16.23 21.22 -5.84
C PHE A 201 -16.40 19.76 -5.40
N TYR A 202 -16.14 18.81 -6.31
CA TYR A 202 -16.14 17.37 -6.02
C TYR A 202 -15.25 17.02 -4.81
N TRP A 203 -13.98 17.45 -4.83
CA TRP A 203 -13.02 17.16 -3.76
C TRP A 203 -13.42 17.77 -2.42
N ARG A 204 -14.04 18.95 -2.45
CA ARG A 204 -14.55 19.61 -1.25
C ARG A 204 -15.69 18.82 -0.61
N ILE A 205 -16.62 18.29 -1.42
CA ILE A 205 -17.68 17.39 -0.93
C ILE A 205 -17.07 16.08 -0.39
N CYS A 206 -16.07 15.52 -1.09
CA CYS A 206 -15.40 14.32 -0.64
C CYS A 206 -14.79 14.49 0.75
N TRP A 207 -14.04 15.56 1.00
CA TRP A 207 -13.38 15.78 2.29
C TRP A 207 -14.34 16.19 3.40
N MET A 208 -15.36 17.00 3.12
CA MET A 208 -16.28 17.45 4.16
C MET A 208 -17.34 16.41 4.53
N LEU A 209 -17.87 15.68 3.55
CA LEU A 209 -19.07 14.85 3.76
C LEU A 209 -18.79 13.37 3.52
N LEU A 210 -18.25 13.01 2.36
CA LEU A 210 -18.16 11.59 1.98
C LEU A 210 -17.12 10.84 2.81
N ALA A 211 -15.94 11.41 3.02
CA ALA A 211 -14.87 10.76 3.78
C ALA A 211 -15.25 10.54 5.25
N PRO A 212 -15.78 11.53 6.00
CA PRO A 212 -16.23 11.30 7.38
C PRO A 212 -17.34 10.26 7.47
N ILE A 213 -18.34 10.29 6.58
CA ILE A 213 -19.44 9.31 6.58
C ILE A 213 -18.89 7.91 6.28
N PHE A 214 -18.03 7.79 5.27
CA PHE A 214 -17.45 6.51 4.87
C PHE A 214 -16.58 5.89 5.98
N LEU A 215 -15.87 6.71 6.74
CA LEU A 215 -15.05 6.24 7.87
C LEU A 215 -15.88 5.87 9.12
N LEU A 216 -17.13 6.32 9.20
CA LEU A 216 -18.01 6.10 10.34
C LEU A 216 -18.89 4.84 10.15
N VAL A 217 -19.15 4.45 8.90
CA VAL A 217 -19.91 3.24 8.52
C VAL A 217 -19.00 2.03 8.50
#